data_AF-A0A5S4G0K2-F1
#
_entry.id   AF-A0A5S4G0K2-F1
#
_cell.length_a   1.000
_cell.length_b   1.000
_cell.length_c   1.000
_cell.angle_alpha   90.00
_cell.angle_beta   90.00
_cell.angle_gamma   90.00
#
_symmetry.space_group_name_H-M   'P 1'
#
loop_
_entity.id
_entity.type
_entity.pdbx_description
1 polymer ?
#
loop_
_entity_poly.entity_id
_entity_poly.type
_entity_poly.pdbx_seq_one_letter_code
_entity_poly.pdbx_strand_id
1 'polypeptide(L)'
;MYGGQRTRAEALRARYPHAAEILGLYLALVEVWESVAGDVPAEGAVGWARLHVLPRVAEATLASGPPLLSAAVAVAVASRTGTVPGTGTPDGGGFSRDDGEADGLLVAWIADEELTPVERYLARATLRVVPPQPASPGPASPGVAAAGRCPVCGGPPQLSYRAAGDDPLVSGRRMLICAKCGNEWHFSATTCPNCGETGKRTVYAEARAGPPAGRARPPGDRAAGPQRGRAGSPRAGVLPVVGRRRPEDDQAGRGADGEALLFPHLRAESCHTCRRYLIDVDLGRDPRAVPEVDELVAVPIDLHMAEQGYTKITPNLMGF
;
A
#
# COMPACT_ATOMS: atom_id res chain seq x y z
N MET A 1 19.82 0.94 10.47
CA MET A 1 18.93 -0.14 9.99
C MET A 1 18.10 0.31 8.79
N TYR A 2 17.76 1.60 8.66
CA TYR A 2 16.84 2.10 7.64
C TYR A 2 17.51 2.99 6.56
N GLY A 3 18.83 2.87 6.37
CA GLY A 3 19.58 3.75 5.45
C GLY A 3 19.10 3.69 3.99
N GLY A 4 18.73 2.49 3.52
CA GLY A 4 18.16 2.30 2.18
C GLY A 4 16.76 2.91 2.05
N GLN A 5 15.91 2.69 3.05
CA GLN A 5 14.57 3.28 3.16
C GLN A 5 14.63 4.81 3.13
N ARG A 6 15.51 5.41 3.94
CA ARG A 6 15.72 6.87 4.03
C ARG A 6 16.13 7.45 2.67
N THR A 7 17.19 6.88 2.09
CA THR A 7 17.70 7.32 0.77
C THR A 7 16.62 7.23 -0.30
N ARG A 8 15.83 6.15 -0.31
CA ARG A 8 14.75 5.97 -1.28
C ARG A 8 13.61 6.96 -1.05
N ALA A 9 13.19 7.16 0.20
CA ALA A 9 12.12 8.09 0.55
C ALA A 9 12.47 9.54 0.17
N GLU A 10 13.71 9.98 0.41
CA GLU A 10 14.20 11.30 -0.02
C GLU A 10 14.15 11.46 -1.54
N ALA A 11 14.63 10.47 -2.28
CA ALA A 11 14.61 10.49 -3.74
C ALA A 11 13.17 10.53 -4.31
N LEU A 12 12.25 9.76 -3.73
CA LEU A 12 10.85 9.76 -4.12
C LEU A 12 10.16 11.09 -3.76
N ARG A 13 10.46 11.66 -2.59
CA ARG A 13 9.89 12.92 -2.12
C ARG A 13 10.28 14.09 -3.02
N ALA A 14 11.54 14.12 -3.46
CA ALA A 14 12.01 15.13 -4.41
C ALA A 14 11.37 14.98 -5.80
N ARG A 15 10.99 13.75 -6.19
CA ARG A 15 10.49 13.42 -7.53
C ARG A 15 8.97 13.55 -7.67
N TYR A 16 8.21 13.26 -6.61
CA TYR A 16 6.76 13.12 -6.68
C TYR A 16 6.05 14.07 -5.71
N PRO A 17 5.66 15.28 -6.15
CA PRO A 17 5.04 16.30 -5.29
C PRO A 17 3.77 15.82 -4.58
N HIS A 18 2.96 14.97 -5.21
CA HIS A 18 1.72 14.46 -4.61
C HIS A 18 1.95 13.56 -3.38
N ALA A 19 3.16 13.00 -3.24
CA ALA A 19 3.54 12.14 -2.12
C ALA A 19 4.50 12.85 -1.15
N ALA A 20 4.78 14.15 -1.34
CA ALA A 20 5.84 14.83 -0.59
C ALA A 20 5.54 14.93 0.92
N GLU A 21 4.29 15.22 1.29
CA GLU A 21 3.87 15.25 2.69
C GLU A 21 4.00 13.88 3.35
N ILE A 22 3.50 12.84 2.67
CA ILE A 22 3.49 11.50 3.26
C ILE A 22 4.89 10.89 3.38
N LEU A 23 5.77 11.18 2.42
CA LEU A 23 7.18 10.80 2.51
C LEU A 23 7.93 11.63 3.55
N GLY A 24 7.51 12.88 3.79
CA GLY A 24 7.98 13.70 4.90
C GLY A 24 7.68 13.03 6.26
N LEU A 25 6.44 12.58 6.45
CA LEU A 25 6.05 11.82 7.63
C LEU A 25 6.84 10.50 7.75
N TYR A 26 6.98 9.75 6.66
CA TYR A 26 7.74 8.50 6.66
C TYR A 26 9.19 8.71 7.13
N LEU A 27 9.86 9.78 6.66
CA LEU A 27 11.21 10.14 7.10
C LEU A 27 11.28 10.46 8.60
N ALA A 28 10.30 11.19 9.14
CA ALA A 28 10.20 11.45 10.57
C ALA A 28 9.97 10.15 11.39
N LEU A 29 9.18 9.21 10.88
CA LEU A 29 9.00 7.90 11.52
C LEU A 29 10.27 7.04 11.47
N VAL A 30 11.04 7.11 10.38
CA VAL A 30 12.36 6.45 10.30
C VAL A 30 13.29 6.94 11.40
N GLU A 31 13.29 8.24 11.72
CA GLU A 31 14.07 8.79 12.84
C GLU A 31 13.62 8.22 14.18
N VAL A 32 12.30 8.11 14.40
CA VAL A 32 11.76 7.44 15.59
C VAL A 32 12.23 5.99 15.67
N TRP A 33 12.08 5.21 14.60
CA TRP A 33 12.45 3.79 14.58
C TRP A 33 13.96 3.58 14.78
N GLU A 34 14.81 4.41 14.17
CA GLU A 34 16.26 4.35 14.35
C GLU A 34 16.69 4.70 15.77
N SER A 35 16.01 5.66 16.41
CA SER A 35 16.33 6.08 17.78
C SER A 35 16.08 5.00 18.83
N VAL A 36 15.29 3.97 18.52
CA VAL A 36 14.85 2.95 19.48
C VAL A 36 15.22 1.51 19.08
N ALA A 37 15.76 1.29 17.87
CA ALA A 37 15.99 -0.05 17.31
C ALA A 37 16.95 -0.91 18.16
N GLY A 38 17.87 -0.30 18.91
CA GLY A 38 18.81 -0.99 19.79
C GLY A 38 18.25 -1.33 21.18
N ASP A 39 17.10 -0.76 21.54
CA ASP A 39 16.58 -0.78 22.92
C ASP A 39 15.38 -1.72 23.09
N VAL A 40 14.95 -2.39 22.02
CA VAL A 40 13.76 -3.26 22.05
C VAL A 40 14.02 -4.47 22.95
N PRO A 41 13.27 -4.66 24.05
CA PRO A 41 13.51 -5.77 24.96
C PRO A 41 13.03 -7.10 24.35
N ALA A 42 13.69 -8.19 24.75
CA ALA A 42 13.32 -9.54 24.30
C ALA A 42 11.94 -9.97 24.81
N GLU A 43 11.60 -9.59 26.05
CA GLU A 43 10.30 -9.85 26.68
C GLU A 43 9.54 -8.54 26.88
N GLY A 44 8.22 -8.56 26.78
CA GLY A 44 7.39 -7.38 27.01
C GLY A 44 7.51 -6.28 25.95
N ALA A 45 8.06 -6.59 24.76
CA ALA A 45 8.29 -5.63 23.68
C ALA A 45 7.06 -4.80 23.29
N VAL A 46 5.86 -5.38 23.35
CA VAL A 46 4.60 -4.66 23.06
C VAL A 46 4.30 -3.60 24.11
N GLY A 47 4.43 -3.93 25.40
CA GLY A 47 4.24 -3.00 26.51
C GLY A 47 5.30 -1.88 26.49
N TRP A 48 6.54 -2.24 26.20
CA TRP A 48 7.62 -1.28 25.99
C TRP A 48 7.32 -0.34 24.81
N ALA A 49 6.87 -0.87 23.67
CA ALA A 49 6.56 -0.05 22.49
C ALA A 49 5.39 0.92 22.75
N ARG A 50 4.39 0.50 23.53
CA ARG A 50 3.31 1.38 23.99
C ARG A 50 3.84 2.58 24.77
N LEU A 51 4.82 2.39 25.65
CA LEU A 51 5.36 3.44 26.51
C LEU A 51 6.44 4.30 25.83
N HIS A 52 7.24 3.72 24.94
CA HIS A 52 8.44 4.36 24.41
C HIS A 52 8.38 4.70 22.91
N VAL A 53 7.51 4.05 22.14
CA VAL A 53 7.45 4.23 20.68
C VAL A 53 6.17 4.94 20.27
N LEU A 54 5.01 4.52 20.78
CA LEU A 54 3.71 5.12 20.43
C LEU A 54 3.67 6.64 20.65
N PRO A 55 4.15 7.20 21.80
CA PRO A 55 4.14 8.65 21.99
C PRO A 55 5.01 9.39 20.97
N ARG A 56 6.17 8.83 20.61
CA ARG A 56 7.09 9.42 19.62
C ARG A 56 6.52 9.34 18.20
N VAL A 57 5.85 8.24 17.86
CA VAL A 57 5.10 8.11 16.60
C VAL A 57 4.00 9.16 16.52
N ALA A 58 3.21 9.33 17.60
CA ALA A 58 2.16 10.33 17.65
C ALA A 58 2.74 11.75 17.49
N GLU A 59 3.81 12.09 18.22
CA GLU A 59 4.50 13.37 18.13
C GLU A 59 5.06 13.64 16.73
N ALA A 60 5.76 12.68 16.13
CA ALA A 60 6.26 12.80 14.75
C ALA A 60 5.12 13.01 13.75
N THR A 61 3.96 12.36 13.97
CA THR A 61 2.78 12.53 13.13
C THR A 61 2.14 13.90 13.28
N LEU A 62 2.06 14.43 14.50
CA LEU A 62 1.55 15.78 14.75
C LEU A 62 2.46 16.85 14.13
N ALA A 63 3.78 16.64 14.15
CA ALA A 63 4.75 17.60 13.64
C ALA A 63 4.95 17.55 12.12
N SER A 64 4.93 16.35 11.53
CA SER A 64 5.35 16.13 10.13
C SER A 64 4.31 15.42 9.26
N GLY A 65 3.14 15.09 9.82
CA GLY A 65 2.08 14.39 9.11
C GLY A 65 1.30 15.28 8.13
N PRO A 66 0.62 14.67 7.13
CA PRO A 66 -0.39 15.38 6.36
C PRO A 66 -1.49 15.94 7.28
N PRO A 67 -2.05 17.13 6.99
CA PRO A 67 -2.95 17.83 7.92
C PRO A 67 -4.12 17.00 8.46
N LEU A 68 -4.75 16.18 7.62
CA LEU A 68 -5.87 15.32 8.02
C LEU A 68 -5.43 14.22 8.99
N LEU A 69 -4.26 13.62 8.78
CA LEU A 69 -3.75 12.57 9.66
C LEU A 69 -3.30 13.17 11.00
N SER A 70 -2.62 14.33 10.98
CA SER A 70 -2.24 15.04 12.20
C SER A 70 -3.46 15.43 13.04
N ALA A 71 -4.52 15.95 12.41
CA ALA A 71 -5.77 16.26 13.11
C ALA A 71 -6.43 15.00 13.70
N ALA A 72 -6.48 13.89 12.95
CA ALA A 72 -7.03 12.63 13.45
C ALA A 72 -6.24 12.07 14.63
N VAL A 73 -4.91 12.14 14.59
CA VAL A 73 -4.03 11.74 15.70
C VAL A 73 -4.23 12.66 16.91
N ALA A 74 -4.36 13.97 16.72
CA ALA A 74 -4.61 14.90 17.82
C ALA A 74 -5.91 14.56 18.58
N VAL A 75 -6.99 14.24 17.85
CA VAL A 75 -8.25 13.77 18.44
C VAL A 75 -8.02 12.44 19.17
N ALA A 76 -7.38 11.46 18.51
CA ALA A 76 -7.15 10.14 19.08
C ALA A 76 -6.29 10.17 20.35
N VAL A 77 -5.32 11.09 20.45
CA VAL A 77 -4.49 11.30 21.64
C VAL A 77 -5.29 12.01 22.74
N ALA A 78 -6.01 13.09 22.41
CA ALA A 78 -6.79 13.85 23.39
C ALA A 78 -7.89 13.01 24.06
N SER A 79 -8.55 12.14 23.30
CA SER A 79 -9.56 11.21 23.83
C SER A 79 -8.97 10.21 24.84
N ARG A 80 -7.67 9.89 24.74
CA ARG A 80 -6.98 8.93 25.62
C ARG A 80 -6.40 9.57 26.89
N THR A 81 -5.96 10.82 26.79
CA THR A 81 -5.40 11.57 27.93
C THR A 81 -6.48 12.16 28.84
N GLY A 82 -7.75 12.14 28.42
CA GLY A 82 -8.86 12.75 29.17
C GLY A 82 -8.83 14.29 29.18
N THR A 83 -7.94 14.89 28.39
CA THR A 83 -7.83 16.34 28.25
C THR A 83 -8.81 16.83 27.19
N VAL A 84 -9.99 17.28 27.63
CA VAL A 84 -10.88 18.09 26.79
C VAL A 84 -10.32 19.52 26.74
N PRO A 85 -10.08 20.12 25.55
CA PRO A 85 -9.73 21.53 25.47
C PRO A 85 -10.96 22.37 25.86
N GLY A 86 -10.94 23.00 27.04
CA GLY A 86 -11.87 24.11 27.34
C GLY A 86 -12.66 24.08 28.65
N THR A 87 -12.58 23.06 29.50
CA THR A 87 -13.29 23.06 30.80
C THR A 87 -12.42 22.51 31.92
N GLY A 88 -11.54 23.34 32.46
CA GLY A 88 -10.84 23.06 33.70
C GLY A 88 -11.68 23.51 34.89
N THR A 89 -12.22 22.57 35.65
CA THR A 89 -12.53 22.77 37.08
C THR A 89 -11.73 21.73 37.87
N PRO A 90 -10.94 22.15 38.88
CA PRO A 90 -10.15 21.24 39.68
C PRO A 90 -10.98 20.80 40.88
N ASP A 91 -11.68 19.67 40.79
CA ASP A 91 -12.17 19.01 41.99
C ASP A 91 -11.74 17.54 41.99
N GLY A 92 -10.96 17.23 43.02
CA GLY A 92 -10.43 15.92 43.32
C GLY A 92 -11.56 14.96 43.66
N GLY A 93 -11.75 13.98 42.79
CA GLY A 93 -12.52 12.77 43.05
C GLY A 93 -11.76 11.62 42.42
N GLY A 94 -11.08 10.83 43.26
CA GLY A 94 -10.36 9.64 42.83
C GLY A 94 -11.32 8.69 42.13
N PHE A 95 -11.06 8.47 40.85
CA PHE A 95 -11.48 7.25 40.18
C PHE A 95 -10.26 6.35 40.13
N SER A 96 -10.39 5.16 40.71
CA SER A 96 -9.49 4.04 40.44
C SER A 96 -9.40 3.91 38.93
N ARG A 97 -8.29 4.38 38.37
CA ARG A 97 -7.97 4.12 36.97
C ARG A 97 -7.64 2.64 36.95
N ASP A 98 -8.52 1.85 36.33
CA ASP A 98 -8.11 0.53 35.90
C ASP A 98 -7.00 0.75 34.86
N ASP A 99 -5.76 0.78 35.34
CA ASP A 99 -4.57 1.03 34.52
C ASP A 99 -4.38 -0.05 33.43
N GLY A 100 -5.19 -1.12 33.47
CA GLY A 100 -5.28 -2.17 32.47
C GLY A 100 -6.11 -1.84 31.22
N GLU A 101 -6.98 -0.82 31.25
CA GLU A 101 -7.89 -0.48 30.13
C GLU A 101 -7.42 0.73 29.29
N ALA A 102 -6.48 1.52 29.80
CA ALA A 102 -5.88 2.61 29.04
C ALA A 102 -4.82 2.09 28.04
N ASP A 103 -5.17 2.10 26.75
CA ASP A 103 -4.33 1.82 25.57
C ASP A 103 -4.07 0.35 25.17
N GLY A 104 -5.15 -0.42 25.06
CA GLY A 104 -5.20 -1.74 24.41
C GLY A 104 -5.03 -1.73 22.88
N LEU A 105 -4.76 -0.59 22.23
CA LEU A 105 -4.72 -0.45 20.77
C LEU A 105 -3.72 -1.42 20.09
N LEU A 106 -2.52 -1.58 20.68
CA LEU A 106 -1.50 -2.49 20.12
C LEU A 106 -1.90 -3.95 20.29
N VAL A 107 -2.55 -4.27 21.43
CA VAL A 107 -3.04 -5.61 21.74
C VAL A 107 -4.21 -5.97 20.81
N ALA A 108 -5.17 -5.07 20.63
CA ALA A 108 -6.29 -5.20 19.70
C ALA A 108 -5.80 -5.45 18.26
N TRP A 109 -4.80 -4.69 17.79
CA TRP A 109 -4.18 -4.95 16.49
C TRP A 109 -3.53 -6.33 16.40
N ILE A 110 -2.84 -6.77 17.45
CA ILE A 110 -2.23 -8.11 17.52
C ILE A 110 -3.29 -9.21 17.56
N ALA A 111 -4.46 -8.96 18.15
CA ALA A 111 -5.58 -9.88 18.21
C ALA A 111 -6.44 -9.90 16.91
N ASP A 112 -6.06 -9.13 15.89
CA ASP A 112 -6.85 -8.93 14.65
C ASP A 112 -8.25 -8.35 14.91
N GLU A 113 -8.38 -7.54 15.98
CA GLU A 113 -9.59 -6.76 16.25
C GLU A 113 -9.71 -5.57 15.28
N GLU A 114 -10.95 -5.11 15.08
CA GLU A 114 -11.23 -4.00 14.18
C GLU A 114 -10.84 -2.66 14.84
N LEU A 115 -9.92 -1.95 14.20
CA LEU A 115 -9.47 -0.62 14.61
C LEU A 115 -9.94 0.46 13.62
N THR A 116 -10.11 1.68 14.12
CA THR A 116 -10.30 2.84 13.24
C THR A 116 -9.05 3.04 12.36
N PRO A 117 -9.15 3.75 11.22
CA PRO A 117 -7.99 3.99 10.35
C PRO A 117 -6.78 4.62 11.07
N VAL A 118 -7.02 5.58 11.96
CA VAL A 118 -5.95 6.26 12.72
C VAL A 118 -5.33 5.33 13.76
N GLU A 119 -6.11 4.51 14.44
CA GLU A 119 -5.59 3.52 15.40
C GLU A 119 -4.80 2.43 14.70
N ARG A 120 -5.27 1.95 13.56
CA ARG A 120 -4.54 1.01 12.72
C ARG A 120 -3.19 1.58 12.27
N TYR A 121 -3.16 2.85 11.86
CA TYR A 121 -1.92 3.57 11.54
C TYR A 121 -0.97 3.61 12.75
N LEU A 122 -1.45 4.09 13.91
CA LEU A 122 -0.66 4.19 15.14
C LEU A 122 -0.12 2.82 15.56
N ALA A 123 -0.94 1.76 15.47
CA ALA A 123 -0.53 0.40 15.80
C ALA A 123 0.63 -0.06 14.90
N ARG A 124 0.47 0.06 13.59
CA ARG A 124 1.43 -0.41 12.60
C ARG A 124 2.74 0.38 12.66
N ALA A 125 2.66 1.71 12.79
CA ALA A 125 3.84 2.55 12.91
C ALA A 125 4.59 2.29 14.22
N THR A 126 3.88 2.00 15.31
CA THR A 126 4.49 1.67 16.61
C THR A 126 5.13 0.29 16.64
N LEU A 127 4.44 -0.73 16.13
CA LEU A 127 4.90 -2.12 16.17
C LEU A 127 5.93 -2.44 15.10
N ARG A 128 6.31 -1.48 14.26
CA ARG A 128 7.31 -1.64 13.20
C ARG A 128 8.68 -2.09 13.72
N VAL A 129 9.04 -1.69 14.94
CA VAL A 129 10.31 -2.06 15.61
C VAL A 129 10.17 -3.28 16.51
N VAL A 130 8.95 -3.75 16.74
CA VAL A 130 8.67 -4.89 17.62
C VAL A 130 8.87 -6.19 16.83
N PRO A 131 9.63 -7.16 17.36
CA PRO A 131 9.77 -8.46 16.73
C PRO A 131 8.41 -9.09 16.42
N PRO A 132 8.29 -9.81 15.29
CA PRO A 132 7.02 -10.37 14.88
C PRO A 132 6.49 -11.31 15.96
N GLN A 133 5.25 -11.07 16.38
CA GLN A 133 4.57 -11.95 17.32
C GLN A 133 4.02 -13.16 16.56
N PRO A 134 4.21 -14.39 17.06
CA PRO A 134 3.62 -15.56 16.45
C PRO A 134 2.10 -15.41 16.43
N ALA A 135 1.44 -15.99 15.42
CA ALA A 135 0.00 -16.05 15.41
C ALA A 135 -0.47 -16.70 16.73
N SER A 136 -1.27 -15.97 17.51
CA SER A 136 -2.03 -16.61 18.58
C SER A 136 -2.91 -17.69 17.96
N PRO A 137 -3.04 -18.88 18.55
CA PRO A 137 -3.99 -19.89 18.08
C PRO A 137 -5.41 -19.39 18.33
N GLY A 138 -5.90 -18.53 17.44
CA GLY A 138 -7.28 -18.06 17.41
C GLY A 138 -8.17 -19.08 16.69
N PRO A 139 -9.50 -19.07 16.94
CA PRO A 139 -10.41 -19.92 16.19
C PRO A 139 -10.35 -19.53 14.71
N ALA A 140 -9.92 -20.46 13.85
CA ALA A 140 -9.97 -20.27 12.41
C ALA A 140 -11.41 -19.93 12.00
N SER A 141 -11.67 -18.71 11.54
CA SER A 141 -12.99 -18.34 11.03
C SER A 141 -13.30 -19.23 9.81
N PRO A 142 -14.36 -20.05 9.85
CA PRO A 142 -14.73 -20.87 8.70
C PRO A 142 -15.27 -19.96 7.60
N GLY A 143 -14.72 -20.04 6.38
CA GLY A 143 -15.42 -19.54 5.18
C GLY A 143 -14.64 -18.67 4.19
N VAL A 144 -13.44 -18.19 4.52
CA VAL A 144 -12.54 -17.56 3.53
C VAL A 144 -11.21 -18.28 3.60
N ALA A 145 -10.85 -19.02 2.56
CA ALA A 145 -9.54 -19.64 2.47
C ALA A 145 -8.47 -18.56 2.75
N ALA A 146 -7.69 -18.75 3.80
CA ALA A 146 -6.62 -17.87 4.27
C ALA A 146 -5.43 -17.87 3.29
N ALA A 147 -5.68 -17.69 2.00
CA ALA A 147 -4.68 -17.70 0.96
C ALA A 147 -3.75 -16.51 1.17
N GLY A 148 -2.44 -16.76 1.23
CA GLY A 148 -1.45 -15.69 1.33
C GLY A 148 -1.40 -14.99 2.68
N ARG A 149 -1.81 -15.62 3.79
CA ARG A 149 -1.52 -15.08 5.13
C ARG A 149 -0.05 -15.26 5.51
N CYS A 150 0.46 -14.34 6.32
CA CYS A 150 1.82 -14.38 6.82
C CYS A 150 2.06 -15.66 7.65
N PRO A 151 3.11 -16.44 7.37
CA PRO A 151 3.42 -17.67 8.11
C PRO A 151 3.91 -17.42 9.54
N VAL A 152 4.24 -16.17 9.88
CA VAL A 152 4.74 -15.80 11.21
C VAL A 152 3.59 -15.36 12.12
N CYS A 153 2.83 -14.33 11.71
CA CYS A 153 1.83 -13.70 12.58
C CYS A 153 0.38 -13.89 12.12
N GLY A 154 0.12 -14.60 11.01
CA GLY A 154 -1.22 -14.77 10.44
C GLY A 154 -1.82 -13.50 9.79
N GLY A 155 -1.07 -12.40 9.74
CA GLY A 155 -1.54 -11.13 9.17
C GLY A 155 -1.73 -11.18 7.64
N PRO A 156 -2.56 -10.29 7.07
CA PRO A 156 -2.75 -10.19 5.62
C PRO A 156 -1.52 -9.55 4.93
N PRO A 157 -1.34 -9.77 3.62
CA PRO A 157 -0.31 -9.11 2.85
C PRO A 157 -0.70 -7.66 2.55
N GLN A 158 0.26 -6.74 2.68
CA GLN A 158 0.13 -5.34 2.27
C GLN A 158 0.33 -5.19 0.77
N LEU A 159 1.46 -5.69 0.29
CA LEU A 159 1.92 -5.56 -1.10
C LEU A 159 2.65 -6.83 -1.53
N SER A 160 2.93 -6.93 -2.83
CA SER A 160 3.88 -7.90 -3.36
C SER A 160 5.09 -7.22 -4.02
N TYR A 161 6.18 -7.95 -4.14
CA TYR A 161 7.28 -7.54 -5.00
C TYR A 161 7.84 -8.75 -5.75
N ARG A 162 8.50 -8.48 -6.88
CA ARG A 162 9.24 -9.48 -7.65
C ARG A 162 10.72 -9.22 -7.45
N ALA A 163 11.41 -10.20 -6.88
CA ALA A 163 12.85 -10.13 -6.65
C ALA A 163 13.59 -9.94 -7.98
N ALA A 164 14.76 -9.28 -7.96
CA ALA A 164 15.61 -9.27 -9.15
C ALA A 164 15.99 -10.71 -9.51
N GLY A 165 15.76 -11.10 -10.77
CA GLY A 165 16.21 -12.38 -11.30
C GLY A 165 17.59 -12.24 -11.95
N ASP A 166 18.35 -13.33 -11.98
CA ASP A 166 19.63 -13.38 -12.70
C ASP A 166 19.44 -13.31 -14.22
N ASP A 167 18.29 -13.79 -14.71
CA ASP A 167 17.89 -13.74 -16.10
C ASP A 167 16.80 -12.66 -16.29
N PRO A 168 17.07 -11.57 -17.04
CA PRO A 168 16.10 -10.52 -17.30
C PRO A 168 14.88 -10.97 -18.13
N LEU A 169 14.93 -12.17 -18.74
CA LEU A 169 13.80 -12.78 -19.45
C LEU A 169 12.85 -13.54 -18.52
N VAL A 170 13.26 -13.80 -17.28
CA VAL A 170 12.46 -14.54 -16.30
C VAL A 170 11.92 -13.57 -15.26
N SER A 171 10.60 -13.53 -15.12
CA SER A 171 9.97 -12.77 -14.03
C SER A 171 10.48 -13.29 -12.68
N GLY A 172 10.99 -12.36 -11.88
CA GLY A 172 11.45 -12.63 -10.53
C GLY A 172 10.42 -13.33 -9.65
N ARG A 173 10.93 -14.05 -8.64
CA ARG A 173 10.07 -14.72 -7.64
C ARG A 173 9.18 -13.69 -6.95
N ARG A 174 7.89 -13.98 -6.87
CA ARG A 174 6.92 -13.16 -6.16
C ARG A 174 7.04 -13.38 -4.66
N MET A 175 7.17 -12.28 -3.95
CA MET A 175 7.24 -12.18 -2.50
C MET A 175 6.07 -11.32 -2.02
N LEU A 176 5.53 -11.63 -0.84
CA LEU A 176 4.55 -10.82 -0.14
C LEU A 176 5.20 -10.18 1.08
N ILE A 177 4.75 -8.97 1.46
CA ILE A 177 5.14 -8.31 2.71
C ILE A 177 3.92 -8.23 3.64
N CYS A 178 4.08 -8.64 4.91
CA CYS A 178 3.00 -8.64 5.88
C CYS A 178 2.67 -7.22 6.33
N ALA A 179 1.39 -6.85 6.31
CA ALA A 179 0.93 -5.55 6.80
C ALA A 179 1.09 -5.35 8.32
N LYS A 180 1.24 -6.45 9.07
CA LYS A 180 1.24 -6.49 10.53
C LYS A 180 2.64 -6.54 11.13
N CYS A 181 3.47 -7.46 10.65
CA CYS A 181 4.80 -7.69 11.22
C CYS A 181 5.96 -7.45 10.23
N GLY A 182 5.69 -7.06 8.99
CA GLY A 182 6.72 -6.83 7.98
C GLY A 182 7.44 -8.07 7.46
N ASN A 183 7.12 -9.28 7.96
CA ASN A 183 7.72 -10.51 7.45
C ASN A 183 7.50 -10.64 5.93
N GLU A 184 8.52 -11.16 5.24
CA GLU A 184 8.47 -11.40 3.80
C GLU A 184 8.43 -12.90 3.52
N TRP A 185 7.63 -13.34 2.56
CA TRP A 185 7.57 -14.75 2.18
C TRP A 185 7.21 -14.95 0.72
N HIS A 186 7.69 -16.05 0.16
CA HIS A 186 7.38 -16.44 -1.21
C HIS A 186 5.90 -16.82 -1.36
N PHE A 187 5.29 -16.39 -2.45
CA PHE A 187 3.91 -16.74 -2.79
C PHE A 187 3.73 -16.94 -4.29
N SER A 188 2.79 -17.80 -4.68
CA SER A 188 2.53 -18.09 -6.09
C SER A 188 2.17 -16.82 -6.89
N ALA A 189 2.77 -16.69 -8.07
CA ALA A 189 2.48 -15.59 -9.00
C ALA A 189 1.09 -15.70 -9.66
N THR A 190 0.52 -16.91 -9.71
CA THR A 190 -0.76 -17.18 -10.38
C THR A 190 -1.95 -17.28 -9.43
N THR A 191 -1.70 -17.14 -8.11
CA THR A 191 -2.72 -17.29 -7.06
C THR A 191 -3.06 -15.92 -6.46
N CYS A 192 -4.35 -15.68 -6.23
CA CYS A 192 -4.81 -14.50 -5.52
C CYS A 192 -4.43 -14.59 -4.03
N PRO A 193 -3.68 -13.61 -3.48
CA PRO A 193 -3.28 -13.62 -2.07
C PRO A 193 -4.39 -13.17 -1.10
N ASN A 194 -5.65 -13.14 -1.57
CA ASN A 194 -6.82 -12.84 -0.75
C ASN A 194 -7.79 -14.01 -0.72
N CYS A 195 -8.26 -14.47 -1.88
CA CYS A 195 -9.29 -15.53 -1.96
C CYS A 195 -8.75 -16.88 -2.46
N GLY A 196 -7.48 -16.99 -2.83
CA GLY A 196 -6.87 -18.24 -3.30
C GLY A 196 -7.21 -18.65 -4.73
N GLU A 197 -8.02 -17.85 -5.45
CA GLU A 197 -8.34 -18.12 -6.85
C GLU A 197 -7.05 -18.23 -7.68
N THR A 198 -7.00 -19.24 -8.55
CA THR A 198 -5.88 -19.43 -9.48
C THR A 198 -6.29 -18.98 -10.87
N GLY A 199 -5.43 -18.23 -11.54
CA GLY A 199 -5.73 -17.74 -12.88
C GLY A 199 -5.10 -16.39 -13.21
N LYS A 200 -5.43 -15.87 -14.39
CA LYS A 200 -4.84 -14.63 -14.89
C LYS A 200 -5.24 -13.45 -14.00
N ARG A 201 -4.25 -12.72 -13.53
CA ARG A 201 -4.39 -11.42 -12.85
C ARG A 201 -4.52 -10.32 -13.89
N THR A 202 -5.37 -9.34 -13.63
CA THR A 202 -5.32 -8.08 -14.39
C THR A 202 -4.26 -7.19 -13.78
N VAL A 203 -3.43 -6.62 -14.64
CA VAL A 203 -2.31 -5.78 -14.27
C VAL A 203 -2.57 -4.40 -14.81
N TYR A 204 -2.50 -3.40 -13.93
CA TYR A 204 -2.59 -1.98 -14.31
C TYR A 204 -1.30 -1.27 -13.91
N ALA A 205 -0.75 -0.45 -14.80
CA ALA A 205 0.39 0.41 -14.53
C ALA A 205 0.05 1.83 -14.98
N GLU A 206 0.41 2.81 -14.15
CA GLU A 206 0.06 4.21 -14.39
C GLU A 206 0.84 4.78 -15.58
N ALA A 207 0.13 5.36 -16.55
CA ALA A 207 0.74 6.09 -17.65
C ALA A 207 1.13 7.51 -17.21
N ARG A 208 2.25 8.01 -17.72
CA ARG A 208 2.64 9.41 -17.55
C ARG A 208 1.78 10.23 -18.49
N ALA A 209 1.03 11.19 -17.95
CA ALA A 209 0.37 12.19 -18.77
C ALA A 209 1.42 12.94 -19.62
N GLY A 210 1.43 12.67 -20.93
CA GLY A 210 2.14 13.49 -21.91
C GLY A 210 1.26 14.67 -22.35
N PRO A 211 1.81 15.70 -23.01
CA PRO A 211 0.98 16.55 -23.85
C PRO A 211 0.22 15.64 -24.84
N PRO A 212 -1.06 15.94 -25.17
CA PRO A 212 -1.83 15.11 -26.09
C PRO A 212 -0.99 14.85 -27.33
N ALA A 213 -0.75 13.57 -27.65
CA ALA A 213 0.03 13.18 -28.81
C ALA A 213 -0.47 13.96 -30.02
N GLY A 214 0.39 14.84 -30.53
CA GLY A 214 0.03 15.84 -31.52
C GLY A 214 -0.65 15.21 -32.74
N ARG A 215 -1.85 15.73 -33.03
CA ARG A 215 -2.59 15.77 -34.31
C ARG A 215 -2.41 14.60 -35.26
N ALA A 216 -3.56 14.03 -35.63
CA ALA A 216 -3.76 13.19 -36.80
C ALA A 216 -2.83 13.58 -37.96
N ARG A 217 -2.05 12.60 -38.42
CA ARG A 217 -1.32 12.65 -39.69
C ARG A 217 -2.29 13.16 -40.76
N PRO A 218 -2.00 14.26 -41.48
CA PRO A 218 -2.87 14.69 -42.56
C PRO A 218 -3.01 13.52 -43.54
N PRO A 219 -4.20 13.26 -44.09
CA PRO A 219 -4.38 12.20 -45.06
C PRO A 219 -3.47 12.53 -46.25
N GLY A 220 -2.42 11.73 -46.42
CA GLY A 220 -1.58 11.82 -47.61
C GLY A 220 -2.44 11.54 -48.83
N ASP A 221 -2.29 12.40 -49.83
CA ASP A 221 -2.99 12.38 -51.11
C ASP A 221 -3.04 10.96 -51.69
N ARG A 222 -4.19 10.30 -51.54
CA ARG A 222 -4.54 9.14 -52.34
C ARG A 222 -5.30 9.65 -53.54
N ALA A 223 -4.61 9.67 -54.67
CA ALA A 223 -5.21 9.85 -55.99
C ALA A 223 -6.48 8.99 -56.13
N ALA A 224 -7.53 9.63 -56.62
CA ALA A 224 -8.85 9.08 -56.81
C ALA A 224 -8.82 7.84 -57.74
N GLY A 225 -9.22 6.69 -57.22
CA GLY A 225 -9.69 5.55 -58.00
C GLY A 225 -11.23 5.45 -57.90
N PRO A 226 -11.96 5.10 -58.97
CA PRO A 226 -13.40 5.27 -59.02
C PRO A 226 -14.14 4.25 -58.15
N GLN A 227 -15.04 4.76 -57.30
CA GLN A 227 -15.94 3.96 -56.47
C GLN A 227 -17.15 3.49 -57.30
N ARG A 228 -17.42 2.17 -57.30
CA ARG A 228 -18.76 1.63 -57.56
C ARG A 228 -19.39 1.27 -56.20
N GLY A 229 -20.58 1.81 -55.96
CA GLY A 229 -21.20 1.80 -54.64
C GLY A 229 -21.91 0.51 -54.24
N ARG A 230 -22.37 0.53 -52.98
CA ARG A 230 -23.68 0.03 -52.54
C ARG A 230 -23.97 0.55 -51.13
N ALA A 231 -25.20 1.00 -50.94
CA ALA A 231 -25.75 1.53 -49.69
C ALA A 231 -25.98 0.41 -48.65
N GLY A 232 -25.79 0.74 -47.37
CA GLY A 232 -26.14 -0.09 -46.22
C GLY A 232 -26.29 0.76 -44.96
N SER A 233 -27.47 0.72 -44.35
CA SER A 233 -27.97 1.51 -43.21
C SER A 233 -27.17 1.35 -41.90
N PRO A 234 -27.23 2.31 -40.95
CA PRO A 234 -26.49 2.25 -39.70
C PRO A 234 -27.16 1.32 -38.68
N ARG A 235 -26.38 0.45 -38.01
CA ARG A 235 -26.77 -0.21 -36.77
C ARG A 235 -25.96 0.34 -35.61
N ALA A 236 -26.66 0.55 -34.50
CA ALA A 236 -26.21 1.15 -33.26
C ALA A 236 -24.89 0.54 -32.74
N GLY A 237 -23.97 1.42 -32.34
CA GLY A 237 -22.67 1.06 -31.79
C GLY A 237 -22.79 0.41 -30.41
N VAL A 238 -22.38 -0.85 -30.34
CA VAL A 238 -21.99 -1.52 -29.10
C VAL A 238 -20.54 -1.10 -28.82
N LEU A 239 -20.26 -0.63 -27.60
CA LEU A 239 -18.90 -0.31 -27.14
C LEU A 239 -18.00 -1.55 -27.25
N PRO A 240 -16.75 -1.44 -27.75
CA PRO A 240 -15.89 -2.60 -27.90
C PRO A 240 -15.43 -3.10 -26.52
N VAL A 241 -15.71 -4.38 -26.26
CA VAL A 241 -15.03 -5.13 -25.20
C VAL A 241 -13.56 -5.22 -25.56
N VAL A 242 -12.69 -4.61 -24.73
CA VAL A 242 -11.24 -4.64 -24.90
C VAL A 242 -10.76 -6.09 -24.85
N GLY A 243 -10.18 -6.54 -25.96
CA GLY A 243 -9.73 -7.92 -26.16
C GLY A 243 -8.57 -8.31 -25.23
N ARG A 244 -8.60 -9.57 -24.77
CA ARG A 244 -7.54 -10.19 -23.96
C ARG A 244 -6.22 -10.25 -24.76
N ARG A 245 -5.12 -9.68 -24.23
CA ARG A 245 -3.76 -9.82 -24.82
C ARG A 245 -2.91 -10.92 -24.18
N ARG A 246 -1.95 -11.43 -24.97
CA ARG A 246 -0.96 -12.45 -24.61
C ARG A 246 0.04 -11.93 -23.56
N PRO A 247 0.65 -12.80 -22.74
CA PRO A 247 1.61 -12.43 -21.70
C PRO A 247 2.97 -11.91 -22.19
N GLU A 248 3.25 -11.99 -23.50
CA GLU A 248 4.59 -11.81 -24.07
C GLU A 248 4.88 -10.38 -24.56
N ASP A 249 3.91 -9.45 -24.47
CA ASP A 249 4.03 -8.07 -24.96
C ASP A 249 4.61 -7.08 -23.92
N ASP A 250 5.33 -7.57 -22.91
CA ASP A 250 5.95 -6.77 -21.83
C ASP A 250 7.28 -6.11 -22.31
N GLN A 251 7.25 -5.41 -23.44
CA GLN A 251 8.41 -4.64 -23.91
C GLN A 251 8.63 -3.42 -22.99
N ALA A 252 9.80 -3.43 -22.34
CA ALA A 252 10.40 -2.42 -21.47
C ALA A 252 9.77 -1.01 -21.54
N GLY A 253 9.08 -0.61 -20.46
CA GLY A 253 8.81 0.78 -20.12
C GLY A 253 7.72 1.50 -20.93
N ARG A 254 6.96 0.80 -21.76
CA ARG A 254 5.82 1.37 -22.51
C ARG A 254 4.51 0.80 -21.97
N GLY A 255 3.52 1.66 -21.74
CA GLY A 255 2.14 1.25 -21.48
C GLY A 255 1.51 0.57 -22.71
N ALA A 256 0.30 0.04 -22.55
CA ALA A 256 -0.42 -0.73 -23.58
C ALA A 256 -0.52 -0.04 -24.96
N ASP A 257 -0.41 1.30 -24.98
CA ASP A 257 -0.51 2.15 -26.17
C ASP A 257 0.80 2.89 -26.53
N GLY A 258 1.95 2.48 -25.97
CA GLY A 258 3.24 3.11 -26.25
C GLY A 258 3.59 4.33 -25.38
N GLU A 259 2.70 4.70 -24.44
CA GLU A 259 2.88 5.81 -23.51
C GLU A 259 3.96 5.50 -22.47
N ALA A 260 4.73 6.52 -22.07
CA ALA A 260 5.73 6.36 -21.00
C ALA A 260 5.01 6.10 -19.67
N LEU A 261 5.45 5.13 -18.87
CA LEU A 261 4.86 4.87 -17.55
C LEU A 261 5.30 5.93 -16.52
N LEU A 262 4.39 6.34 -15.64
CA LEU A 262 4.71 7.23 -14.51
C LEU A 262 5.59 6.52 -13.50
N PHE A 263 5.27 5.25 -13.22
CA PHE A 263 5.98 4.37 -12.31
C PHE A 263 6.35 3.05 -13.02
N PRO A 264 7.49 2.96 -13.72
CA PRO A 264 7.82 1.78 -14.53
C PRO A 264 7.88 0.46 -13.76
N HIS A 265 8.21 0.52 -12.47
CA HIS A 265 8.36 -0.60 -11.56
C HIS A 265 7.14 -0.87 -10.66
N LEU A 266 6.09 -0.02 -10.70
CA LEU A 266 4.89 -0.19 -9.89
C LEU A 266 3.69 -0.56 -10.76
N ARG A 267 2.89 -1.49 -10.27
CA ARG A 267 1.63 -1.90 -10.90
C ARG A 267 0.63 -2.39 -9.86
N ALA A 268 -0.67 -2.35 -10.17
CA ALA A 268 -1.68 -3.06 -9.40
C ALA A 268 -1.93 -4.45 -9.98
N GLU A 269 -1.96 -5.48 -9.12
CA GLU A 269 -2.39 -6.83 -9.49
C GLU A 269 -3.77 -7.16 -8.94
N SER A 270 -4.78 -7.22 -9.81
CA SER A 270 -6.19 -7.24 -9.42
C SER A 270 -6.92 -8.56 -9.72
N CYS A 271 -7.90 -8.89 -8.87
CA CYS A 271 -8.65 -10.15 -8.90
C CYS A 271 -10.06 -9.91 -9.41
N HIS A 272 -10.46 -10.54 -10.50
CA HIS A 272 -11.85 -10.42 -10.94
C HIS A 272 -12.84 -11.14 -10.02
N THR A 273 -12.43 -12.25 -9.40
CA THR A 273 -13.29 -13.05 -8.51
C THR A 273 -13.67 -12.31 -7.23
N CYS A 274 -12.69 -11.82 -6.47
CA CYS A 274 -12.95 -11.15 -5.20
C CYS A 274 -12.86 -9.62 -5.26
N ARG A 275 -12.56 -9.05 -6.43
CA ARG A 275 -12.41 -7.60 -6.65
C ARG A 275 -11.37 -6.94 -5.73
N ARG A 276 -10.39 -7.73 -5.27
CA ARG A 276 -9.25 -7.26 -4.49
C ARG A 276 -7.98 -7.05 -5.32
N TYR A 277 -7.19 -6.08 -4.95
CA TYR A 277 -5.86 -5.82 -5.54
C TYR A 277 -4.81 -5.53 -4.48
N LEU A 278 -3.55 -5.60 -4.87
CA LEU A 278 -2.42 -5.05 -4.13
C LEU A 278 -1.47 -4.34 -5.12
N ILE A 279 -0.54 -3.55 -4.60
CA ILE A 279 0.57 -3.01 -5.37
C ILE A 279 1.65 -4.08 -5.49
N ASP A 280 2.15 -4.30 -6.71
CA ASP A 280 3.30 -5.15 -7.02
C ASP A 280 4.49 -4.28 -7.46
N VAL A 281 5.63 -4.52 -6.83
CA VAL A 281 6.89 -3.78 -7.08
C VAL A 281 7.89 -4.67 -7.81
N ASP A 282 8.37 -4.24 -8.97
CA ASP A 282 9.33 -4.99 -9.78
C ASP A 282 10.77 -4.51 -9.53
N LEU A 283 11.52 -5.26 -8.71
CA LEU A 283 12.92 -4.94 -8.40
C LEU A 283 13.85 -5.20 -9.59
N GLY A 284 13.44 -5.97 -10.60
CA GLY A 284 14.17 -6.11 -11.85
C GLY A 284 14.12 -4.82 -12.69
N ARG A 285 13.04 -4.03 -12.56
CA ARG A 285 12.87 -2.75 -13.29
C ARG A 285 13.49 -1.56 -12.56
N ASP A 286 13.46 -1.51 -11.24
CA ASP A 286 14.24 -0.55 -10.43
C ASP A 286 14.86 -1.25 -9.22
N PRO A 287 16.14 -1.66 -9.31
CA PRO A 287 16.84 -2.34 -8.22
C PRO A 287 17.01 -1.50 -6.96
N ARG A 288 16.76 -0.18 -7.03
CA ARG A 288 16.82 0.74 -5.87
C ARG A 288 15.47 0.91 -5.19
N ALA A 289 14.41 0.30 -5.71
CA ALA A 289 13.09 0.39 -5.10
C ALA A 289 13.09 -0.32 -3.75
N VAL A 290 12.40 0.28 -2.79
CA VAL A 290 12.14 -0.31 -1.48
C VAL A 290 10.63 -0.50 -1.40
N PRO A 291 10.09 -1.74 -1.52
CA PRO A 291 8.68 -1.95 -1.85
C PRO A 291 7.68 -1.16 -0.99
N GLU A 292 7.88 -1.17 0.33
CA GLU A 292 7.06 -0.46 1.31
C GLU A 292 7.15 1.07 1.25
N VAL A 293 8.26 1.62 0.75
CA VAL A 293 8.44 3.07 0.58
C VAL A 293 7.89 3.50 -0.77
N ASP A 294 8.17 2.72 -1.80
CA ASP A 294 7.71 2.96 -3.17
C ASP A 294 6.19 2.84 -3.29
N GLU A 295 5.54 2.00 -2.49
CA GLU A 295 4.07 1.96 -2.42
C GLU A 295 3.47 3.33 -2.02
N LEU A 296 4.18 4.15 -1.23
CA LEU A 296 3.65 5.45 -0.78
C LEU A 296 3.43 6.44 -1.92
N VAL A 297 4.07 6.25 -3.08
CA VAL A 297 3.84 7.10 -4.26
C VAL A 297 2.75 6.56 -5.18
N ALA A 298 2.23 5.35 -4.92
CA ALA A 298 1.28 4.63 -5.77
C ALA A 298 -0.17 5.16 -5.70
N VAL A 299 -0.42 6.27 -5.02
CA VAL A 299 -1.76 6.89 -4.88
C VAL A 299 -2.51 7.01 -6.22
N PRO A 300 -1.91 7.41 -7.36
CA PRO A 300 -2.60 7.43 -8.64
C PRO A 300 -3.13 6.05 -9.08
N ILE A 301 -2.34 4.99 -8.86
CA ILE A 301 -2.74 3.61 -9.11
C ILE A 301 -3.90 3.22 -8.18
N ASP A 302 -3.78 3.52 -6.89
CA ASP A 302 -4.82 3.18 -5.90
C ASP A 302 -6.16 3.87 -6.24
N LEU A 303 -6.12 5.15 -6.65
CA LEU A 303 -7.29 5.91 -7.10
C LEU A 303 -7.92 5.29 -8.36
N HIS A 304 -7.12 4.98 -9.39
CA HIS A 304 -7.63 4.31 -10.58
C HIS A 304 -8.32 2.99 -10.24
N MET A 305 -7.70 2.17 -9.39
CA MET A 305 -8.27 0.88 -8.98
C MET A 305 -9.60 1.06 -8.23
N ALA A 306 -9.69 2.08 -7.36
CA ALA A 306 -10.92 2.41 -6.65
C ALA A 306 -12.05 2.85 -7.60
N GLU A 307 -11.74 3.70 -8.59
CA GLU A 307 -12.71 4.11 -9.64
C GLU A 307 -13.21 2.92 -10.46
N GLN A 308 -12.34 1.92 -10.70
CA GLN A 308 -12.72 0.66 -11.34
C GLN A 308 -13.46 -0.30 -10.40
N GLY A 309 -13.77 0.11 -9.16
CA GLY A 309 -14.52 -0.61 -8.14
C GLY A 309 -13.77 -1.78 -7.49
N TYR A 310 -12.44 -1.71 -7.45
CA TYR A 310 -11.60 -2.65 -6.70
C TYR A 310 -11.28 -2.11 -5.30
N THR A 311 -11.04 -3.03 -4.36
CA THR A 311 -10.61 -2.68 -3.00
C THR A 311 -9.23 -3.26 -2.73
N LYS A 312 -8.34 -2.47 -2.13
CA LYS A 312 -7.01 -2.96 -1.75
C LYS A 312 -7.14 -4.08 -0.70
N ILE A 313 -6.26 -5.07 -0.74
CA ILE A 313 -6.26 -6.17 0.24
C ILE A 313 -5.97 -5.60 1.64
N THR A 314 -4.91 -4.81 1.76
CA THR A 314 -4.61 -4.06 2.96
C THR A 314 -3.98 -2.73 2.56
N PRO A 315 -4.47 -1.59 3.06
CA PRO A 315 -3.85 -0.29 2.82
C PRO A 315 -2.38 -0.25 3.23
N ASN A 316 -1.61 0.64 2.62
CA ASN A 316 -0.22 0.86 3.02
C ASN A 316 -0.16 1.40 4.46
N LEU A 317 1.04 1.57 5.02
CA LEU A 317 1.24 2.03 6.41
C LEU A 317 0.38 3.25 6.77
N MET A 318 0.15 4.14 5.81
CA MET A 318 -0.47 5.45 5.97
C MET A 318 -1.98 5.47 5.75
N GLY A 319 -2.57 4.33 5.40
CA GLY A 319 -4.03 4.19 5.28
C GLY A 319 -4.62 4.45 3.90
N PHE A 320 -3.78 4.55 2.85
CA PHE A 320 -4.20 4.65 1.45
C PHE A 320 -4.02 3.32 0.70
#